data_AF-A0A7C9LJ60-F1
#
_entry.id   AF-A0A7C9LJ60-F1
#
_cell.length_a   1.000
_cell.length_b   1.000
_cell.length_c   1.000
_cell.angle_alpha   90.00
_cell.angle_beta   90.00
_cell.angle_gamma   90.00
#
_symmetry.space_group_name_H-M   'P 1'
#
loop_
_entity.id
_entity.type
_entity.pdbx_description
1 polymer ?
#
loop_
_entity_poly.entity_id
_entity_poly.type
_entity_poly.pdbx_seq_one_letter_code
_entity_poly.pdbx_strand_id
1 'polypeptide(L)'
;MSAGSVKAPTCASTTGAPGSTDPCQAPEASSCFEAAPGRPLFCAVITRASRICRGQQGCCSAECGRTRPGLWSVVRRRADIALPTTFGGSTRMKLTVSQTVVASALLAGSIAAVTTAAPPSARSNPLQVSMVAATGKASDFLGAVEVRITNTSRNTVRVPKWQLPSDFLEARLFQVSRDGKPVQYEGPLIKRPLPSAADFAILRPGQTYIAKVDLSAAYDLAQSGQYTVTFASPLQHASLSNGQMLRQATGAPMIARSAPLRLWVDGRDQLFGKAGGNGAKKPPSGGGTVVNGVSYVGCTTSQISTAGSAVNSARTYTENAKGYLNAGTSGPRYTTWFGAYTSSRYNTVKSHFTSIDAAMDQSAGQVKINCGCNQNYYAYVYPTRPYEIFVCRAFWTAPLTGTDSKAGTLVHEMSHFNVTAGTDDHVYGQAGAKSLAISDPAAAVDNADSHEYFAENTPSQN
;
A
#
# COMPACT_ATOMS: atom_id res chain seq x y z
N MET A 1 39.52 -61.35 9.53
CA MET A 1 39.29 -59.96 9.97
C MET A 1 37.82 -59.65 9.71
N SER A 2 37.02 -59.73 10.77
CA SER A 2 35.55 -59.76 10.74
C SER A 2 34.98 -58.35 10.88
N ALA A 3 34.04 -57.98 10.00
CA ALA A 3 33.22 -56.78 10.15
C ALA A 3 31.96 -57.13 10.96
N GLY A 4 31.80 -56.48 12.12
CA GLY A 4 30.69 -56.68 13.05
C GLY A 4 29.45 -55.86 12.71
N SER A 5 28.29 -56.51 12.88
CA SER A 5 26.93 -55.96 12.81
C SER A 5 26.52 -55.36 14.16
N VAL A 6 25.79 -54.23 14.16
CA VAL A 6 25.00 -53.78 15.33
C VAL A 6 23.65 -53.18 14.89
N LYS A 7 22.63 -53.60 15.65
CA LYS A 7 21.17 -53.47 15.52
C LYS A 7 20.59 -52.08 15.77
N ALA A 8 19.38 -51.87 15.24
CA ALA A 8 18.43 -50.82 15.61
C ALA A 8 17.82 -51.02 17.02
N PRO A 9 17.37 -49.94 17.70
CA PRO A 9 16.61 -50.05 18.94
C PRO A 9 15.09 -50.13 18.70
N THR A 10 14.49 -51.14 19.33
CA THR A 10 13.07 -51.33 19.60
C THR A 10 12.60 -50.38 20.72
N CYS A 11 11.45 -49.73 20.55
CA CYS A 11 10.73 -49.08 21.65
C CYS A 11 9.58 -49.97 22.13
N ALA A 12 9.61 -50.27 23.42
CA ALA A 12 8.64 -51.08 24.14
C ALA A 12 7.39 -50.27 24.52
N SER A 13 6.26 -50.98 24.55
CA SER A 13 4.96 -50.54 25.02
C SER A 13 4.84 -50.66 26.55
N THR A 14 4.17 -49.70 27.20
CA THR A 14 3.56 -49.90 28.52
C THR A 14 2.28 -49.07 28.68
N THR A 15 1.17 -49.80 28.88
CA THR A 15 0.05 -49.56 29.82
C THR A 15 -0.75 -48.27 29.78
N GLY A 16 -2.05 -48.39 29.47
CA GLY A 16 -3.08 -47.34 29.63
C GLY A 16 -4.07 -47.62 30.77
N ALA A 17 -4.98 -46.66 31.00
CA ALA A 17 -6.42 -46.76 31.35
C ALA A 17 -6.99 -45.33 31.61
N PRO A 18 -8.33 -45.09 31.73
CA PRO A 18 -9.28 -44.95 30.63
C PRO A 18 -10.20 -43.69 30.73
N GLY A 19 -10.87 -43.30 29.64
CA GLY A 19 -11.96 -42.32 29.72
C GLY A 19 -12.60 -41.89 28.39
N SER A 20 -13.88 -42.23 28.24
CA SER A 20 -14.89 -41.71 27.30
C SER A 20 -14.97 -42.27 25.86
N THR A 21 -16.22 -42.52 25.50
CA THR A 21 -16.81 -43.24 24.35
C THR A 21 -17.14 -42.29 23.19
N ASP A 22 -16.74 -42.62 21.95
CA ASP A 22 -17.62 -42.74 20.76
C ASP A 22 -16.84 -43.01 19.45
N PRO A 23 -17.43 -43.70 18.46
CA PRO A 23 -16.71 -44.33 17.36
C PRO A 23 -16.68 -43.51 16.05
N CYS A 24 -15.82 -43.93 15.13
CA CYS A 24 -15.64 -43.47 13.74
C CYS A 24 -14.58 -42.38 13.51
N GLN A 25 -13.31 -42.77 13.48
CA GLN A 25 -12.31 -42.21 12.55
C GLN A 25 -11.18 -43.23 12.33
N ALA A 26 -11.14 -43.85 11.14
CA ALA A 26 -10.03 -44.68 10.70
C ALA A 26 -8.95 -43.76 10.06
N PRO A 27 -7.66 -43.94 10.37
CA PRO A 27 -6.58 -43.26 9.67
C PRO A 27 -6.15 -44.04 8.41
N GLU A 28 -6.16 -43.39 7.25
CA GLU A 28 -5.58 -43.94 6.02
C GLU A 28 -4.05 -44.00 6.12
N ALA A 29 -3.52 -45.20 5.91
CA ALA A 29 -2.11 -45.50 5.85
C ALA A 29 -1.48 -44.93 4.57
N SER A 30 -0.47 -44.08 4.73
CA SER A 30 0.40 -43.65 3.63
C SER A 30 1.56 -44.63 3.50
N SER A 31 1.53 -45.50 2.50
CA SER A 31 2.66 -46.35 2.11
C SER A 31 3.66 -45.55 1.28
N CYS A 32 4.89 -45.41 1.78
CA CYS A 32 6.04 -44.91 1.02
C CYS A 32 6.50 -45.95 0.00
N PHE A 33 6.63 -45.57 -1.27
CA PHE A 33 7.42 -46.30 -2.25
C PHE A 33 8.44 -45.37 -2.91
N GLU A 34 9.67 -45.88 -2.98
CA GLU A 34 10.86 -45.26 -3.53
C GLU A 34 10.78 -45.24 -5.07
N ALA A 35 11.03 -44.09 -5.71
CA ALA A 35 11.04 -43.94 -7.16
C ALA A 35 12.41 -43.46 -7.65
N ALA A 36 13.00 -44.24 -8.56
CA ALA A 36 14.27 -43.98 -9.23
C ALA A 36 14.23 -42.70 -10.10
N PRO A 37 15.37 -42.03 -10.36
CA PRO A 37 15.40 -40.71 -10.99
C PRO A 37 15.25 -40.78 -12.51
N GLY A 38 14.49 -39.83 -13.10
CA GLY A 38 14.70 -39.46 -14.51
C GLY A 38 13.52 -39.35 -15.48
N ARG A 39 12.24 -39.25 -15.06
CA ARG A 39 11.13 -38.93 -16.00
C ARG A 39 10.00 -38.11 -15.36
N PRO A 40 9.46 -37.07 -16.02
CA PRO A 40 8.25 -36.39 -15.59
C PRO A 40 7.00 -37.16 -16.05
N LEU A 41 6.07 -37.42 -15.13
CA LEU A 41 4.74 -37.97 -15.43
C LEU A 41 3.67 -36.90 -15.20
N PHE A 42 2.91 -36.63 -16.27
CA PHE A 42 1.67 -35.87 -16.28
C PHE A 42 0.56 -36.71 -15.64
N CYS A 43 -0.21 -36.15 -14.70
CA CYS A 43 -1.50 -36.69 -14.27
C CYS A 43 -2.63 -35.72 -14.64
N ALA A 44 -3.39 -36.10 -15.67
CA ALA A 44 -4.69 -35.52 -16.00
C ALA A 44 -5.78 -36.21 -15.16
N VAL A 45 -6.62 -35.45 -14.49
CA VAL A 45 -7.84 -35.97 -13.85
C VAL A 45 -9.00 -35.79 -14.82
N ILE A 46 -9.48 -36.91 -15.35
CA ILE A 46 -10.72 -37.05 -16.11
C ILE A 46 -11.80 -37.48 -15.12
N THR A 47 -12.88 -36.70 -14.97
CA THR A 47 -14.11 -37.18 -14.33
C THR A 47 -15.25 -37.21 -15.34
N ARG A 48 -15.71 -38.42 -15.66
CA ARG A 48 -16.89 -38.73 -16.49
C ARG A 48 -18.19 -38.47 -15.69
N ALA A 49 -19.20 -37.98 -16.41
CA ALA A 49 -20.59 -37.90 -15.98
C ALA A 49 -21.31 -39.26 -16.03
N SER A 50 -22.36 -39.46 -15.22
CA SER A 50 -23.67 -40.07 -15.61
C SER A 50 -24.70 -40.23 -14.46
N ARG A 51 -25.91 -39.70 -14.74
CA ARG A 51 -27.30 -40.23 -14.57
C ARG A 51 -28.00 -40.41 -13.19
N ILE A 52 -29.06 -39.58 -13.02
CA ILE A 52 -30.51 -39.87 -12.88
C ILE A 52 -30.97 -41.00 -11.92
N CYS A 53 -31.80 -40.61 -10.94
CA CYS A 53 -33.00 -41.35 -10.49
C CYS A 53 -34.06 -40.41 -9.86
N ARG A 54 -35.34 -40.82 -9.95
CA ARG A 54 -36.61 -40.08 -9.77
C ARG A 54 -37.19 -40.15 -8.33
N GLY A 55 -38.10 -39.19 -8.05
CA GLY A 55 -39.31 -39.32 -7.20
C GLY A 55 -39.12 -38.96 -5.72
N GLN A 56 -40.09 -38.42 -4.96
CA GLN A 56 -41.50 -38.03 -5.19
C GLN A 56 -41.99 -37.21 -3.96
N GLN A 57 -42.90 -36.25 -4.19
CA GLN A 57 -44.04 -35.80 -3.35
C GLN A 57 -43.90 -34.88 -2.12
N GLY A 58 -44.81 -33.87 -2.09
CA GLY A 58 -45.28 -33.06 -0.95
C GLY A 58 -45.27 -31.54 -1.23
N CYS A 59 -46.21 -30.95 -2.00
CA CYS A 59 -47.48 -30.29 -1.60
C CYS A 59 -47.35 -29.23 -0.47
N CYS A 60 -47.92 -28.01 -0.47
CA CYS A 60 -48.81 -27.24 -1.36
C CYS A 60 -48.93 -25.78 -0.82
N SER A 61 -49.22 -24.83 -1.74
CA SER A 61 -50.01 -23.57 -1.58
C SER A 61 -49.42 -22.40 -0.77
N ALA A 62 -49.58 -21.10 -1.10
CA ALA A 62 -50.22 -20.30 -2.17
C ALA A 62 -49.41 -18.96 -2.25
N GLU A 63 -49.51 -18.01 -3.18
CA GLU A 63 -50.64 -17.53 -3.98
C GLU A 63 -50.12 -16.53 -5.06
N CYS A 64 -50.89 -16.43 -6.15
CA CYS A 64 -50.64 -15.64 -7.34
C CYS A 64 -50.94 -14.14 -7.14
N GLY A 65 -50.19 -13.29 -7.87
CA GLY A 65 -50.55 -11.89 -8.12
C GLY A 65 -49.93 -11.37 -9.41
N ARG A 66 -50.59 -11.61 -10.55
CA ARG A 66 -50.33 -10.91 -11.82
C ARG A 66 -51.20 -9.66 -11.89
N THR A 67 -50.61 -8.51 -12.20
CA THR A 67 -51.16 -7.52 -13.16
C THR A 67 -50.06 -6.54 -13.61
N ARG A 68 -49.90 -6.42 -14.94
CA ARG A 68 -49.26 -5.32 -15.70
C ARG A 68 -50.36 -4.73 -16.62
N PRO A 69 -50.16 -3.64 -17.38
CA PRO A 69 -49.38 -2.42 -17.17
C PRO A 69 -50.24 -1.15 -17.44
N GLY A 70 -49.89 -0.01 -16.84
CA GLY A 70 -50.52 1.29 -17.15
C GLY A 70 -49.57 2.22 -17.87
N LEU A 71 -49.81 2.46 -19.16
CA LEU A 71 -49.28 3.59 -19.92
C LEU A 71 -49.84 4.90 -19.36
N TRP A 72 -48.99 5.87 -19.06
CA TRP A 72 -49.35 7.30 -19.12
C TRP A 72 -48.24 8.05 -19.84
N SER A 73 -48.59 8.57 -21.01
CA SER A 73 -47.84 9.52 -21.81
C SER A 73 -48.40 10.93 -21.62
N VAL A 74 -47.59 11.94 -21.96
CA VAL A 74 -47.90 13.38 -22.08
C VAL A 74 -47.92 14.09 -20.72
N VAL A 75 -47.07 15.10 -20.42
CA VAL A 75 -46.93 16.40 -21.09
C VAL A 75 -45.48 16.90 -20.96
N ARG A 76 -44.83 17.20 -22.10
CA ARG A 76 -43.70 18.13 -22.17
C ARG A 76 -44.22 19.55 -21.91
N ARG A 77 -43.79 20.21 -20.84
CA ARG A 77 -43.86 21.68 -20.79
C ARG A 77 -42.58 22.26 -21.35
N ARG A 78 -42.68 22.87 -22.53
CA ARG A 78 -41.74 23.90 -22.99
C ARG A 78 -41.92 25.09 -22.07
N ALA A 79 -40.84 25.54 -21.46
CA ALA A 79 -40.75 26.89 -20.93
C ALA A 79 -39.91 27.68 -21.93
N ASP A 80 -40.60 28.50 -22.74
CA ASP A 80 -39.99 29.56 -23.51
C ASP A 80 -39.59 30.66 -22.52
N ILE A 81 -38.29 30.94 -22.41
CA ILE A 81 -37.79 32.14 -21.73
C ILE A 81 -36.97 32.90 -22.77
N ALA A 82 -37.51 34.06 -23.12
CA ALA A 82 -36.94 35.03 -24.03
C ALA A 82 -35.65 35.65 -23.47
N LEU A 83 -34.66 35.82 -24.35
CA LEU A 83 -33.53 36.72 -24.16
C LEU A 83 -33.98 38.19 -24.30
N PRO A 84 -33.37 39.12 -23.56
CA PRO A 84 -33.17 40.49 -24.02
C PRO A 84 -31.82 40.64 -24.72
N THR A 85 -31.88 41.25 -25.90
CA THR A 85 -30.78 41.84 -26.67
C THR A 85 -30.36 43.18 -26.08
N THR A 86 -29.05 43.48 -26.08
CA THR A 86 -28.49 44.77 -26.53
C THR A 86 -26.96 44.70 -26.67
N PHE A 87 -26.48 45.11 -27.86
CA PHE A 87 -25.27 45.89 -28.24
C PHE A 87 -23.93 45.66 -27.52
N GLY A 88 -22.76 45.65 -28.16
CA GLY A 88 -22.32 45.92 -29.54
C GLY A 88 -20.79 45.77 -29.56
N GLY A 89 -20.21 45.19 -30.60
CA GLY A 89 -19.35 45.94 -31.51
C GLY A 89 -18.17 45.07 -31.96
N SER A 90 -18.08 44.78 -33.26
CA SER A 90 -16.91 44.15 -33.87
C SER A 90 -16.66 44.82 -35.22
N THR A 91 -15.49 45.44 -35.31
CA THR A 91 -14.96 46.17 -36.45
C THR A 91 -14.58 45.18 -37.56
N ARG A 92 -15.22 45.26 -38.73
CA ARG A 92 -14.81 44.51 -39.93
C ARG A 92 -13.82 45.34 -40.74
N MET A 93 -12.60 44.83 -40.91
CA MET A 93 -11.66 45.32 -41.92
C MET A 93 -11.78 44.42 -43.17
N LYS A 94 -12.05 45.05 -44.32
CA LYS A 94 -12.11 44.42 -45.65
C LYS A 94 -10.67 44.27 -46.17
N LEU A 95 -10.32 43.11 -46.73
CA LEU A 95 -9.17 42.98 -47.62
C LEU A 95 -9.62 42.45 -48.99
N THR A 96 -9.33 43.26 -50.00
CA THR A 96 -9.51 43.02 -51.44
C THR A 96 -8.44 42.07 -51.97
N VAL A 97 -8.85 41.13 -52.82
CA VAL A 97 -7.94 40.22 -53.54
C VAL A 97 -7.66 40.81 -54.93
N SER A 98 -6.41 41.18 -55.19
CA SER A 98 -5.91 41.48 -56.54
C SER A 98 -5.09 40.30 -57.05
N GLN A 99 -5.36 39.91 -58.28
CA GLN A 99 -4.67 38.84 -59.01
C GLN A 99 -3.30 39.33 -59.51
N THR A 100 -2.25 38.55 -59.26
CA THR A 100 -0.99 38.59 -60.03
C THR A 100 -0.51 37.18 -60.31
N VAL A 101 -0.33 36.90 -61.60
CA VAL A 101 0.25 35.69 -62.20
C VAL A 101 1.77 35.80 -62.13
N VAL A 102 2.47 34.82 -61.54
CA VAL A 102 3.88 34.52 -61.89
C VAL A 102 4.19 33.01 -61.73
N ALA A 103 4.59 32.45 -62.86
CA ALA A 103 5.52 31.34 -63.15
C ALA A 103 5.77 30.19 -62.15
N SER A 104 5.56 29.00 -62.70
CA SER A 104 5.86 27.66 -62.20
C SER A 104 7.36 27.40 -61.99
N ALA A 105 7.72 26.92 -60.78
CA ALA A 105 8.93 26.15 -60.55
C ALA A 105 8.53 24.82 -59.88
N LEU A 106 8.73 23.72 -60.62
CA LEU A 106 8.50 22.35 -60.16
C LEU A 106 9.55 21.99 -59.10
N LEU A 107 9.19 22.04 -57.82
CA LEU A 107 9.87 21.28 -56.78
C LEU A 107 9.03 20.05 -56.46
N ALA A 108 9.63 18.88 -56.64
CA ALA A 108 9.08 17.60 -56.21
C ALA A 108 8.94 17.57 -54.69
N GLY A 109 7.75 17.94 -54.20
CA GLY A 109 7.37 17.80 -52.79
C GLY A 109 6.97 16.35 -52.52
N SER A 110 7.86 15.60 -51.89
CA SER A 110 7.49 14.37 -51.20
C SER A 110 6.47 14.71 -50.12
N ILE A 111 5.22 14.27 -50.30
CA ILE A 111 4.21 14.28 -49.25
C ILE A 111 4.67 13.23 -48.24
N ALA A 112 5.47 13.65 -47.26
CA ALA A 112 5.64 12.89 -46.04
C ALA A 112 4.26 12.88 -45.36
N ALA A 113 3.53 11.79 -45.52
CA ALA A 113 2.37 11.50 -44.70
C ALA A 113 2.86 11.41 -43.26
N VAL A 114 2.75 12.52 -42.53
CA VAL A 114 2.90 12.53 -41.08
C VAL A 114 1.72 11.71 -40.57
N THR A 115 1.94 10.41 -40.39
CA THR A 115 1.08 9.60 -39.54
C THR A 115 1.24 10.19 -38.14
N THR A 116 0.33 11.09 -37.76
CA THR A 116 0.12 11.40 -36.36
C THR A 116 -0.32 10.10 -35.71
N ALA A 117 0.63 9.31 -35.22
CA ALA A 117 0.34 8.18 -34.37
C ALA A 117 -0.56 8.71 -33.26
N ALA A 118 -1.78 8.18 -33.17
CA ALA A 118 -2.64 8.49 -32.05
C ALA A 118 -1.81 8.28 -30.77
N PRO A 119 -1.84 9.22 -29.81
CA PRO A 119 -1.10 9.04 -28.57
C PRO A 119 -1.46 7.66 -28.01
N PRO A 120 -0.47 6.85 -27.58
CA PRO A 120 -0.75 5.52 -27.06
C PRO A 120 -1.84 5.66 -26.01
N SER A 121 -2.97 4.99 -26.24
CA SER A 121 -4.14 5.07 -25.37
C SER A 121 -3.68 4.89 -23.93
N ALA A 122 -3.91 5.92 -23.11
CA ALA A 122 -3.45 5.94 -21.72
C ALA A 122 -3.88 4.64 -21.05
N ARG A 123 -2.90 3.91 -20.53
CA ARG A 123 -3.13 2.58 -19.98
C ARG A 123 -4.09 2.71 -18.80
N SER A 124 -5.31 2.19 -18.93
CA SER A 124 -6.32 2.29 -17.89
C SER A 124 -5.96 1.37 -16.71
N ASN A 125 -6.19 1.86 -15.50
CA ASN A 125 -6.09 1.01 -14.31
C ASN A 125 -7.21 -0.06 -14.39
N PRO A 126 -6.88 -1.37 -14.35
CA PRO A 126 -7.88 -2.44 -14.45
C PRO A 126 -8.70 -2.62 -13.16
N LEU A 127 -8.32 -1.93 -12.07
CA LEU A 127 -9.02 -2.00 -10.80
C LEU A 127 -9.96 -0.82 -10.65
N GLN A 128 -11.26 -1.10 -10.68
CA GLN A 128 -12.29 -0.13 -10.34
C GLN A 128 -12.54 -0.17 -8.84
N VAL A 129 -12.48 0.99 -8.18
CA VAL A 129 -12.73 1.10 -6.74
C VAL A 129 -14.04 1.85 -6.50
N SER A 130 -14.91 1.27 -5.68
CA SER A 130 -16.06 1.96 -5.10
C SER A 130 -16.00 1.89 -3.58
N MET A 131 -16.55 2.91 -2.93
CA MET A 131 -16.53 3.03 -1.48
C MET A 131 -17.86 3.60 -1.01
N VAL A 132 -18.39 3.04 0.08
CA VAL A 132 -19.62 3.49 0.72
C VAL A 132 -19.44 3.51 2.24
N ALA A 133 -20.28 4.25 2.96
CA ALA A 133 -20.34 4.16 4.41
C ALA A 133 -20.82 2.76 4.84
N ALA A 134 -20.19 2.15 5.83
CA ALA A 134 -20.50 0.78 6.25
C ALA A 134 -21.90 0.65 6.89
N THR A 135 -22.42 1.72 7.47
CA THR A 135 -23.75 1.77 8.12
C THR A 135 -24.91 1.98 7.15
N GLY A 136 -24.68 1.98 5.84
CA GLY A 136 -25.72 2.09 4.81
C GLY A 136 -26.37 3.49 4.69
N LYS A 137 -26.27 4.34 5.71
CA LYS A 137 -26.66 5.77 5.70
C LYS A 137 -25.46 6.65 6.05
N ALA A 138 -25.23 7.70 5.27
CA ALA A 138 -24.13 8.64 5.50
C ALA A 138 -24.26 9.48 6.78
N SER A 139 -25.47 9.58 7.35
CA SER A 139 -25.74 10.26 8.62
C SER A 139 -25.27 9.50 9.85
N ASP A 140 -25.09 8.17 9.73
CA ASP A 140 -24.82 7.27 10.85
C ASP A 140 -23.37 6.76 10.74
N PHE A 141 -22.48 7.56 10.16
CA PHE A 141 -21.10 7.17 9.90
C PHE A 141 -20.29 7.17 11.20
N LEU A 142 -20.02 5.97 11.73
CA LEU A 142 -19.21 5.76 12.94
C LEU A 142 -17.71 5.57 12.63
N GLY A 143 -17.20 6.10 11.52
CA GLY A 143 -15.79 5.91 11.15
C GLY A 143 -15.53 4.75 10.18
N ALA A 144 -16.53 3.90 9.88
CA ALA A 144 -16.32 2.71 9.06
C ALA A 144 -16.81 2.85 7.59
N VAL A 145 -15.98 2.41 6.64
CA VAL A 145 -16.30 2.34 5.21
C VAL A 145 -16.26 0.90 4.69
N GLU A 146 -17.06 0.60 3.66
CA GLU A 146 -16.89 -0.62 2.87
C GLU A 146 -16.28 -0.25 1.52
N VAL A 147 -15.13 -0.83 1.22
CA VAL A 147 -14.40 -0.63 -0.04
C VAL A 147 -14.57 -1.89 -0.90
N ARG A 148 -14.92 -1.68 -2.17
CA ARG A 148 -15.01 -2.73 -3.18
C ARG A 148 -14.03 -2.45 -4.31
N ILE A 149 -13.16 -3.41 -4.59
CA ILE A 149 -12.17 -3.35 -5.67
C ILE A 149 -12.50 -4.44 -6.68
N THR A 150 -12.93 -4.04 -7.87
CA THR A 150 -13.33 -4.95 -8.95
C THR A 150 -12.26 -4.98 -10.04
N ASN A 151 -11.79 -6.17 -10.40
CA ASN A 151 -10.96 -6.35 -11.59
C ASN A 151 -11.85 -6.34 -12.84
N THR A 152 -11.81 -5.24 -13.61
CA THR A 152 -12.62 -5.05 -14.83
C THR A 152 -11.90 -5.54 -16.10
N SER A 153 -10.69 -6.08 -15.96
CA SER A 153 -9.92 -6.59 -17.09
C SER A 153 -10.24 -8.06 -17.40
N ARG A 154 -9.73 -8.55 -18.53
CA ARG A 154 -9.77 -9.96 -18.93
C ARG A 154 -8.61 -10.79 -18.37
N ASN A 155 -7.70 -10.18 -17.62
CA ASN A 155 -6.54 -10.85 -17.03
C ASN A 155 -6.73 -10.98 -15.53
N THR A 156 -6.12 -11.99 -14.92
CA THR A 156 -6.02 -12.04 -13.46
C THR A 156 -5.09 -10.94 -12.99
N VAL A 157 -5.49 -10.18 -11.97
CA VAL A 157 -4.66 -9.17 -11.32
C VAL A 157 -4.08 -9.75 -10.03
N ARG A 158 -2.78 -9.52 -9.82
CA ARG A 158 -2.07 -9.82 -8.57
C ARG A 158 -1.74 -8.49 -7.90
N VAL A 159 -2.15 -8.31 -6.65
CA VAL A 159 -1.90 -7.08 -5.88
C VAL A 159 -1.29 -7.46 -4.52
N PRO A 160 -0.23 -6.79 -4.05
CA PRO A 160 0.22 -6.98 -2.67
C PRO A 160 -0.93 -6.74 -1.69
N LYS A 161 -1.09 -7.63 -0.70
CA LYS A 161 -2.21 -7.58 0.25
C LYS A 161 -2.25 -6.29 1.05
N TRP A 162 -1.09 -5.71 1.39
CA TRP A 162 -0.98 -4.44 2.10
C TRP A 162 -1.38 -3.20 1.26
N GLN A 163 -1.64 -3.37 -0.04
CA GLN A 163 -2.23 -2.34 -0.93
C GLN A 163 -3.72 -2.58 -1.19
N LEU A 164 -4.31 -3.56 -0.52
CA LEU A 164 -5.75 -3.75 -0.47
C LEU A 164 -6.27 -3.29 0.90
N PRO A 165 -7.51 -2.78 0.96
CA PRO A 165 -8.14 -2.43 2.22
C PRO A 165 -8.29 -3.66 3.11
N SER A 166 -8.03 -3.52 4.40
CA SER A 166 -8.19 -4.56 5.42
C SER A 166 -8.85 -3.97 6.67
N ASP A 167 -9.31 -4.85 7.55
CA ASP A 167 -9.85 -4.49 8.86
C ASP A 167 -8.82 -3.81 9.76
N PHE A 168 -7.55 -4.20 9.64
CA PHE A 168 -6.41 -3.51 10.24
C PHE A 168 -5.63 -2.72 9.18
N LEU A 169 -5.52 -1.40 9.35
CA LEU A 169 -4.76 -0.55 8.43
C LEU A 169 -3.27 -0.63 8.73
N GLU A 170 -2.54 -1.26 7.81
CA GLU A 170 -1.09 -1.40 7.85
C GLU A 170 -0.35 -0.35 7.00
N ALA A 171 -1.08 0.56 6.36
CA ALA A 171 -0.56 1.63 5.51
C ALA A 171 -1.60 2.76 5.35
N ARG A 172 -1.13 3.96 4.98
CA ARG A 172 -2.00 5.12 4.72
C ARG A 172 -2.68 5.03 3.34
N LEU A 173 -3.63 4.12 3.20
CA LEU A 173 -4.35 3.90 1.93
C LEU A 173 -5.50 4.89 1.65
N PHE A 174 -5.76 5.83 2.57
CA PHE A 174 -6.88 6.77 2.49
C PHE A 174 -6.39 8.21 2.60
N GLN A 175 -6.94 9.07 1.75
CA GLN A 175 -6.82 10.51 1.89
C GLN A 175 -8.07 11.00 2.62
N VAL A 176 -7.90 11.47 3.84
CA VAL A 176 -8.98 11.95 4.71
C VAL A 176 -8.80 13.44 4.95
N SER A 177 -9.86 14.21 4.74
CA SER A 177 -9.91 15.62 5.09
C SER A 177 -11.19 15.96 5.83
N ARG A 178 -11.12 16.93 6.75
CA ARG A 178 -12.25 17.54 7.42
C ARG A 178 -12.32 19.01 7.04
N ASP A 179 -13.46 19.44 6.49
CA ASP A 179 -13.67 20.82 6.04
C ASP A 179 -12.55 21.33 5.11
N GLY A 180 -12.05 20.43 4.25
CA GLY A 180 -10.97 20.70 3.30
C GLY A 180 -9.54 20.61 3.85
N LYS A 181 -9.36 20.41 5.16
CA LYS A 181 -8.03 20.25 5.78
C LYS A 181 -7.70 18.77 5.97
N PRO A 182 -6.48 18.30 5.64
CA PRO A 182 -6.08 16.91 5.88
C PRO A 182 -6.27 16.52 7.35
N VAL A 183 -6.73 15.30 7.57
CA VAL A 183 -6.84 14.69 8.89
C VAL A 183 -5.59 13.86 9.13
N GLN A 184 -5.05 13.98 10.35
CA GLN A 184 -3.84 13.29 10.75
C GLN A 184 -4.04 11.77 10.74
N TYR A 185 -3.10 11.07 10.12
CA TYR A 185 -2.99 9.62 10.21
C TYR A 185 -2.22 9.24 11.48
N GLU A 186 -2.75 8.27 12.20
CA GLU A 186 -2.25 7.77 13.49
C GLU A 186 -1.96 6.28 13.47
N GLY A 187 -2.24 5.59 12.36
CA GLY A 187 -1.92 4.18 12.18
C GLY A 187 -0.42 3.92 11.99
N PRO A 188 -0.02 2.65 11.89
CA PRO A 188 1.38 2.29 11.66
C PRO A 188 1.85 2.65 10.24
N LEU A 189 3.13 3.00 10.11
CA LEU A 189 3.89 3.01 8.85
C LEU A 189 4.97 1.92 8.95
N ILE A 190 5.20 1.16 7.87
CA ILE A 190 5.82 -0.16 7.94
C ILE A 190 6.85 -0.34 6.83
N LYS A 191 8.15 -0.43 7.18
CA LYS A 191 9.18 -0.83 6.21
C LYS A 191 9.07 -2.32 5.83
N ARG A 192 8.92 -2.61 4.54
CA ARG A 192 8.75 -3.99 4.02
C ARG A 192 9.88 -4.43 3.09
N PRO A 193 10.23 -5.73 3.07
CA PRO A 193 11.04 -6.31 2.01
C PRO A 193 10.26 -6.38 0.69
N LEU A 194 10.95 -6.76 -0.39
CA LEU A 194 10.28 -7.10 -1.66
C LEU A 194 9.21 -8.19 -1.43
N PRO A 195 8.02 -8.05 -2.06
CA PRO A 195 6.95 -9.01 -1.87
C PRO A 195 7.31 -10.40 -2.41
N SER A 196 7.06 -11.42 -1.61
CA SER A 196 7.07 -12.83 -2.02
C SER A 196 5.74 -13.21 -2.67
N ALA A 197 5.67 -14.42 -3.24
CA ALA A 197 4.42 -14.91 -3.84
C ALA A 197 3.24 -14.98 -2.85
N ALA A 198 3.52 -15.24 -1.56
CA ALA A 198 2.50 -15.35 -0.52
C ALA A 198 1.86 -14.00 -0.15
N ASP A 199 2.52 -12.90 -0.49
CA ASP A 199 2.09 -11.54 -0.17
C ASP A 199 1.06 -11.00 -1.15
N PHE A 200 0.79 -11.70 -2.26
CA PHE A 200 -0.16 -11.26 -3.28
C PHE A 200 -1.56 -11.83 -3.04
N ALA A 201 -2.56 -10.96 -3.11
CA ALA A 201 -3.93 -11.33 -3.40
C ALA A 201 -4.13 -11.51 -4.91
N ILE A 202 -5.04 -12.41 -5.27
CA ILE A 202 -5.34 -12.78 -6.65
C ILE A 202 -6.80 -12.41 -6.95
N LEU A 203 -7.01 -11.49 -7.89
CA LEU A 203 -8.34 -11.09 -8.36
C LEU A 203 -8.52 -11.58 -9.81
N ARG A 204 -9.36 -12.60 -9.99
CA ARG A 204 -9.73 -13.12 -11.32
C ARG A 204 -10.51 -12.06 -12.13
N PRO A 205 -10.62 -12.21 -13.47
CA PRO A 205 -11.48 -11.36 -14.28
C PRO A 205 -12.90 -11.25 -13.70
N GLY A 206 -13.40 -10.03 -13.50
CA GLY A 206 -14.72 -9.74 -12.92
C GLY A 206 -14.83 -9.93 -11.40
N GLN A 207 -13.80 -10.47 -10.73
CA GLN A 207 -13.84 -10.67 -9.29
C GLN A 207 -13.79 -9.34 -8.55
N THR A 208 -14.59 -9.24 -7.49
CA THR A 208 -14.60 -8.11 -6.56
C THR A 208 -14.04 -8.53 -5.22
N TYR A 209 -13.05 -7.80 -4.74
CA TYR A 209 -12.56 -7.84 -3.36
C TYR A 209 -13.34 -6.83 -2.53
N ILE A 210 -13.81 -7.23 -1.35
CA ILE A 210 -14.63 -6.38 -0.47
C ILE A 210 -14.00 -6.41 0.92
N ALA A 211 -13.80 -5.23 1.51
CA ALA A 211 -13.35 -5.11 2.90
C ALA A 211 -14.10 -3.98 3.60
N LYS A 212 -14.38 -4.19 4.89
CA LYS A 212 -14.85 -3.16 5.81
C LYS A 212 -13.65 -2.63 6.57
N VAL A 213 -13.51 -1.31 6.60
CA VAL A 213 -12.37 -0.62 7.19
C VAL A 213 -12.90 0.35 8.22
N ASP A 214 -12.43 0.23 9.46
CA ASP A 214 -12.64 1.25 10.49
C ASP A 214 -11.54 2.30 10.39
N LEU A 215 -11.88 3.48 9.88
CA LEU A 215 -10.93 4.59 9.74
C LEU A 215 -10.61 5.24 11.09
N SER A 216 -11.48 5.11 12.10
CA SER A 216 -11.25 5.71 13.43
C SER A 216 -10.10 5.03 14.19
N ALA A 217 -9.71 3.82 13.76
CA ALA A 217 -8.55 3.11 14.29
C ALA A 217 -7.21 3.74 13.86
N ALA A 218 -7.19 4.56 12.81
CA ALA A 218 -5.95 5.10 12.23
C ALA A 218 -6.03 6.58 11.81
N TYR A 219 -7.16 7.27 12.04
CA TYR A 219 -7.33 8.70 11.76
C TYR A 219 -8.05 9.38 12.93
N ASP A 220 -7.69 10.62 13.24
CA ASP A 220 -8.42 11.42 14.21
C ASP A 220 -9.76 11.93 13.64
N LEU A 221 -10.81 11.14 13.89
CA LEU A 221 -12.19 11.46 13.52
C LEU A 221 -13.01 12.05 14.68
N ALA A 222 -12.37 12.46 15.78
CA ALA A 222 -13.07 12.84 17.00
C ALA A 222 -13.90 14.13 16.87
N GLN A 223 -13.56 15.00 15.93
CA GLN A 223 -14.22 16.29 15.78
C GLN A 223 -15.39 16.20 14.82
N SER A 224 -16.48 16.90 15.14
CA SER A 224 -17.61 17.00 14.23
C SER A 224 -17.22 17.79 12.98
N GLY A 225 -17.77 17.43 11.83
CA GLY A 225 -17.57 18.19 10.60
C GLY A 225 -17.85 17.39 9.34
N GLN A 226 -17.62 18.02 8.19
CA GLN A 226 -17.73 17.35 6.91
C GLN A 226 -16.41 16.68 6.55
N TYR A 227 -16.42 15.35 6.54
CA TYR A 227 -15.30 14.54 6.12
C TYR A 227 -15.39 14.21 4.63
N THR A 228 -14.26 14.26 3.94
CA THR A 228 -14.07 13.72 2.60
C THR A 228 -13.02 12.64 2.66
N VAL A 229 -13.39 11.42 2.26
CA VAL A 229 -12.54 10.24 2.26
C VAL A 229 -12.34 9.75 0.84
N THR A 230 -11.10 9.50 0.43
CA THR A 230 -10.78 8.89 -0.86
C THR A 230 -9.84 7.71 -0.62
N PHE A 231 -10.19 6.52 -1.11
CA PHE A 231 -9.23 5.42 -1.18
C PHE A 231 -8.22 5.73 -2.29
N ALA A 232 -6.93 5.64 -2.00
CA ALA A 232 -5.85 5.87 -2.94
C ALA A 232 -4.67 4.96 -2.59
N SER A 233 -4.63 3.76 -3.17
CA SER A 233 -3.53 2.83 -2.96
C SER A 233 -2.55 2.84 -4.14
N PRO A 234 -1.24 2.94 -3.92
CA PRO A 234 -0.28 2.58 -4.95
C PRO A 234 -0.46 1.10 -5.29
N LEU A 235 -0.26 0.75 -6.55
CA LEU A 235 -0.27 -0.63 -7.06
C LEU A 235 1.16 -1.11 -7.34
N GLN A 236 2.07 -0.80 -6.41
CA GLN A 236 3.47 -1.16 -6.55
C GLN A 236 3.61 -2.68 -6.59
N HIS A 237 4.38 -3.22 -7.54
CA HIS A 237 4.51 -4.66 -7.79
C HIS A 237 3.23 -5.37 -8.25
N ALA A 238 2.09 -4.68 -8.37
CA ALA A 238 0.89 -5.30 -8.92
C ALA A 238 1.09 -5.63 -10.41
N SER A 239 0.49 -6.74 -10.85
CA SER A 239 0.69 -7.26 -12.21
C SER A 239 -0.54 -7.97 -12.75
N LEU A 240 -0.58 -8.11 -14.07
CA LEU A 240 -1.53 -8.93 -14.80
C LEU A 240 -0.94 -10.32 -15.08
N SER A 241 -1.81 -11.32 -15.30
CA SER A 241 -1.41 -12.69 -15.65
C SER A 241 -0.61 -12.82 -16.95
N ASN A 242 -0.59 -11.78 -17.79
CA ASN A 242 0.24 -11.71 -19.00
C ASN A 242 1.64 -11.12 -18.74
N GLY A 243 2.04 -10.94 -17.48
CA GLY A 243 3.35 -10.42 -17.07
C GLY A 243 3.45 -8.89 -17.04
N GLN A 244 2.40 -8.17 -17.42
CA GLN A 244 2.42 -6.70 -17.42
C GLN A 244 2.28 -6.15 -16.00
N MET A 245 3.20 -5.27 -15.60
CA MET A 245 3.12 -4.54 -14.32
C MET A 245 2.11 -3.39 -14.41
N LEU A 246 1.38 -3.11 -13.33
CA LEU A 246 0.47 -1.98 -13.21
C LEU A 246 1.23 -0.69 -12.88
N ARG A 247 1.94 -0.18 -13.89
CA ARG A 247 2.74 1.04 -13.84
C ARG A 247 2.28 2.05 -14.89
N GLN A 248 2.42 3.32 -14.55
CA GLN A 248 2.24 4.44 -15.44
C GLN A 248 3.35 4.47 -16.51
N ALA A 249 3.17 5.25 -17.57
CA ALA A 249 4.20 5.43 -18.60
C ALA A 249 5.51 6.02 -18.04
N THR A 250 5.42 6.76 -16.94
CA THR A 250 6.56 7.33 -16.19
C THR A 250 7.34 6.31 -15.37
N GLY A 251 6.88 5.05 -15.28
CA GLY A 251 7.46 4.01 -14.44
C GLY A 251 6.89 3.95 -13.01
N ALA A 252 6.22 5.02 -12.55
CA ALA A 252 5.52 5.06 -11.27
C ALA A 252 4.44 3.97 -11.16
N PRO A 253 4.13 3.47 -9.96
CA PRO A 253 2.95 2.63 -9.75
C PRO A 253 1.67 3.34 -10.24
N MET A 254 0.74 2.59 -10.82
CA MET A 254 -0.63 3.08 -10.96
C MET A 254 -1.25 3.25 -9.57
N ILE A 255 -2.20 4.18 -9.43
CA ILE A 255 -2.97 4.36 -8.20
C ILE A 255 -4.38 3.79 -8.39
N ALA A 256 -4.78 2.82 -7.55
CA ALA A 256 -6.18 2.42 -7.41
C ALA A 256 -6.90 3.47 -6.57
N ARG A 257 -7.89 4.15 -7.16
CA ARG A 257 -8.54 5.30 -6.55
C ARG A 257 -10.06 5.20 -6.60
N SER A 258 -10.72 5.51 -5.50
CA SER A 258 -12.19 5.67 -5.44
C SER A 258 -12.62 7.08 -5.86
N ALA A 259 -13.91 7.26 -6.16
CA ALA A 259 -14.51 8.59 -6.03
C ALA A 259 -14.44 9.07 -4.57
N PRO A 260 -14.36 10.39 -4.31
CA PRO A 260 -14.43 10.92 -2.95
C PRO A 260 -15.79 10.63 -2.32
N LEU A 261 -15.80 10.06 -1.12
CA LEU A 261 -16.98 9.88 -0.30
C LEU A 261 -17.07 11.05 0.68
N ARG A 262 -18.19 11.77 0.67
CA ARG A 262 -18.47 12.85 1.63
C ARG A 262 -19.45 12.36 2.68
N LEU A 263 -19.10 12.60 3.94
CA LEU A 263 -19.82 12.12 5.12
C LEU A 263 -19.80 13.20 6.19
N TRP A 264 -20.86 13.26 6.98
CA TRP A 264 -20.86 14.06 8.19
C TRP A 264 -20.50 13.15 9.37
N VAL A 265 -19.54 13.57 10.18
CA VAL A 265 -19.23 12.91 11.46
C VAL A 265 -19.83 13.78 12.56
N ASP A 266 -20.67 13.20 13.41
CA ASP A 266 -20.98 13.79 14.71
C ASP A 266 -19.96 13.30 15.73
N GLY A 267 -19.08 14.20 16.17
CA GLY A 267 -18.02 13.90 17.13
C GLY A 267 -18.57 13.48 18.50
N ARG A 268 -19.86 13.72 18.79
CA ARG A 268 -20.51 13.24 20.02
C ARG A 268 -20.86 11.76 19.97
N ASP A 269 -21.16 11.22 18.78
CA ASP A 269 -21.51 9.81 18.61
C ASP A 269 -20.29 8.89 18.70
N GLN A 270 -19.10 9.38 18.33
CA GLN A 270 -17.84 8.63 18.52
C GLN A 270 -17.44 8.51 20.00
N LEU A 271 -17.94 9.37 20.89
CA LEU A 271 -17.69 9.29 22.34
C LEU A 271 -18.43 8.10 22.98
N PHE A 272 -19.57 7.68 22.40
CA PHE A 272 -20.32 6.51 22.88
C PHE A 272 -19.80 5.18 22.28
N GLY A 273 -19.08 5.22 21.15
CA GLY A 273 -18.37 4.06 20.59
C GLY A 273 -17.02 3.76 21.27
N LYS A 274 -16.35 4.78 21.83
CA LYS A 274 -15.12 4.60 22.63
C LYS A 274 -15.37 4.05 24.04
N ALA A 275 -16.63 3.91 24.46
CA ALA A 275 -17.00 3.35 25.77
C ALA A 275 -17.12 1.81 25.79
N GLY A 276 -16.98 1.12 24.64
CA GLY A 276 -17.17 -0.34 24.56
C GLY A 276 -16.16 -1.13 23.70
N GLY A 277 -15.26 -0.45 22.98
CA GLY A 277 -14.16 -1.12 22.30
C GLY A 277 -13.01 -1.29 23.27
N ASN A 278 -12.51 -2.52 23.44
CA ASN A 278 -11.26 -2.82 24.13
C ASN A 278 -10.27 -1.68 23.87
N GLY A 279 -10.04 -0.83 24.87
CA GLY A 279 -9.02 0.21 24.77
C GLY A 279 -7.80 -0.51 24.25
N ALA A 280 -7.29 -0.09 23.08
CA ALA A 280 -6.05 -0.62 22.56
C ALA A 280 -5.10 -0.54 23.74
N LYS A 281 -4.83 -1.69 24.37
CA LYS A 281 -4.10 -1.73 25.61
C LYS A 281 -2.83 -1.00 25.26
N LYS A 282 -2.61 0.16 25.90
CA LYS A 282 -1.33 0.85 25.84
C LYS A 282 -0.32 -0.28 26.01
N PRO A 283 0.49 -0.61 24.97
CA PRO A 283 1.42 -1.71 25.10
C PRO A 283 2.17 -1.42 26.39
N PRO A 284 2.37 -2.41 27.27
CA PRO A 284 2.96 -2.14 28.56
C PRO A 284 4.23 -1.33 28.27
N SER A 285 4.28 -0.11 28.81
CA SER A 285 5.53 0.59 29.03
C SER A 285 6.25 -0.19 30.13
N GLY A 286 6.55 -1.46 29.86
CA GLY A 286 7.40 -2.29 30.69
C GLY A 286 8.75 -1.62 30.69
N GLY A 287 9.31 -1.40 31.88
CA GLY A 287 10.55 -0.67 32.08
C GLY A 287 11.59 -1.10 31.06
N GLY A 288 11.88 -0.20 30.12
CA GLY A 288 12.92 -0.42 29.13
C GLY A 288 14.27 -0.22 29.79
N THR A 289 15.23 -1.06 29.45
CA THR A 289 16.61 -0.86 29.90
C THR A 289 17.23 0.24 29.05
N VAL A 290 17.81 1.27 29.68
CA VAL A 290 18.58 2.30 28.97
C VAL A 290 20.03 1.83 28.88
N VAL A 291 20.54 1.65 27.65
CA VAL A 291 21.93 1.30 27.37
C VAL A 291 22.47 2.27 26.33
N ASN A 292 23.61 2.91 26.61
CA ASN A 292 24.23 3.93 25.73
C ASN A 292 23.24 5.01 25.25
N GLY A 293 22.32 5.40 26.14
CA GLY A 293 21.34 6.44 25.88
C GLY A 293 20.12 6.04 25.03
N VAL A 294 19.95 4.74 24.74
CA VAL A 294 18.80 4.18 24.02
C VAL A 294 18.01 3.27 24.95
N SER A 295 16.69 3.37 24.90
CA SER A 295 15.78 2.51 25.66
C SER A 295 15.43 1.24 24.86
N TYR A 296 15.47 0.08 25.49
CA TYR A 296 15.14 -1.20 24.84
C TYR A 296 13.95 -1.87 25.52
N VAL A 297 12.93 -2.23 24.75
CA VAL A 297 11.69 -2.84 25.26
C VAL A 297 11.55 -4.26 24.73
N GLY A 298 11.50 -5.24 25.63
CA GLY A 298 11.33 -6.66 25.26
C GLY A 298 12.50 -7.26 24.48
N CYS A 299 13.69 -6.65 24.55
CA CYS A 299 14.89 -7.10 23.85
C CYS A 299 15.76 -8.01 24.74
N THR A 300 16.30 -9.07 24.18
CA THR A 300 17.38 -9.86 24.81
C THR A 300 18.69 -9.08 24.81
N THR A 301 19.65 -9.48 25.63
CA THR A 301 20.99 -8.84 25.67
C THR A 301 21.69 -8.82 24.31
N SER A 302 21.56 -9.89 23.50
CA SER A 302 22.13 -9.94 22.15
C SER A 302 21.42 -8.99 21.18
N GLN A 303 20.09 -8.85 21.31
CA GLN A 303 19.31 -7.87 20.57
C GLN A 303 19.69 -6.44 20.95
N ILE A 304 19.89 -6.15 22.24
CA ILE A 304 20.35 -4.83 22.73
C ILE A 304 21.70 -4.48 22.09
N SER A 305 22.67 -5.39 22.10
CA SER A 305 24.00 -5.15 21.49
C SER A 305 23.91 -4.90 19.98
N THR A 306 23.12 -5.71 19.28
CA THR A 306 22.94 -5.61 17.82
C THR A 306 22.21 -4.32 17.44
N ALA A 307 21.12 -3.99 18.13
CA ALA A 307 20.36 -2.78 17.87
C ALA A 307 21.13 -1.52 18.30
N GLY A 308 21.92 -1.57 19.38
CA GLY A 308 22.83 -0.48 19.76
C GLY A 308 23.90 -0.21 18.70
N SER A 309 24.46 -1.26 18.09
CA SER A 309 25.37 -1.11 16.95
C SER A 309 24.66 -0.47 15.75
N ALA A 310 23.41 -0.87 15.48
CA ALA A 310 22.61 -0.29 14.40
C ALA A 310 22.31 1.20 14.63
N VAL A 311 21.99 1.60 15.86
CA VAL A 311 21.79 3.02 16.23
C VAL A 311 23.06 3.82 15.99
N ASN A 312 24.23 3.32 16.41
CA ASN A 312 25.50 4.00 16.18
C ASN A 312 25.80 4.17 14.67
N SER A 313 25.53 3.14 13.86
CA SER A 313 25.66 3.25 12.40
C SER A 313 24.63 4.23 11.79
N ALA A 314 23.40 4.28 12.31
CA ALA A 314 22.37 5.22 11.86
C ALA A 314 22.74 6.68 12.19
N ARG A 315 23.34 6.94 13.36
CA ARG A 315 23.92 8.27 13.69
C ARG A 315 24.98 8.67 12.66
N THR A 316 25.89 7.78 12.31
CA THR A 316 26.90 8.04 11.26
C THR A 316 26.26 8.33 9.89
N TYR A 317 25.23 7.57 9.50
CA TYR A 317 24.50 7.81 8.25
C TYR A 317 23.81 9.16 8.21
N THR A 318 23.12 9.53 9.29
CA THR A 318 22.37 10.78 9.38
C THR A 318 23.29 11.99 9.45
N GLU A 319 24.40 11.92 10.19
CA GLU A 319 25.43 12.96 10.22
C GLU A 319 26.05 13.16 8.83
N ASN A 320 26.39 12.07 8.13
CA ASN A 320 26.94 12.14 6.79
C ASN A 320 25.96 12.77 5.77
N ALA A 321 24.69 12.35 5.83
CA ALA A 321 23.62 12.88 4.98
C ALA A 321 23.36 14.38 5.26
N LYS A 322 23.31 14.78 6.54
CA LYS A 322 23.20 16.17 6.98
C LYS A 322 24.39 16.99 6.51
N GLY A 323 25.62 16.49 6.68
CA GLY A 323 26.85 17.14 6.22
C GLY A 323 26.88 17.38 4.71
N TYR A 324 26.46 16.38 3.92
CA TYR A 324 26.30 16.48 2.47
C TYR A 324 25.37 17.63 2.07
N LEU A 325 24.21 17.72 2.72
CA LEU A 325 23.19 18.73 2.43
C LEU A 325 23.57 20.12 2.94
N ASN A 326 24.33 20.19 4.04
CA ASN A 326 24.87 21.44 4.57
C ASN A 326 25.95 22.04 3.67
N ALA A 327 26.73 21.20 2.97
CA ALA A 327 27.72 21.62 2.00
C ALA A 327 27.11 22.16 0.68
N GLY A 328 25.79 22.03 0.48
CA GLY A 328 25.14 22.46 -0.77
C GLY A 328 25.34 21.50 -1.94
N THR A 329 25.83 20.28 -1.69
CA THR A 329 26.05 19.26 -2.71
C THR A 329 24.71 18.72 -3.22
N SER A 330 24.51 18.65 -4.53
CA SER A 330 23.27 18.15 -5.16
C SER A 330 23.56 17.22 -6.35
N GLY A 331 24.61 16.40 -6.21
CA GLY A 331 25.10 15.49 -7.24
C GLY A 331 24.22 14.25 -7.44
N PRO A 332 24.74 13.22 -8.13
CA PRO A 332 24.07 11.93 -8.34
C PRO A 332 23.44 11.34 -7.07
N ARG A 333 24.07 11.49 -5.90
CA ARG A 333 23.49 11.02 -4.63
C ARG A 333 22.13 11.67 -4.35
N TYR A 334 22.02 12.99 -4.51
CA TYR A 334 20.74 13.70 -4.32
C TYR A 334 19.74 13.34 -5.41
N THR A 335 20.15 13.45 -6.68
CA THR A 335 19.21 13.33 -7.80
C THR A 335 18.68 11.92 -7.99
N THR A 336 19.41 10.89 -7.56
CA THR A 336 18.97 9.49 -7.58
C THR A 336 17.76 9.24 -6.68
N TRP A 337 17.69 9.91 -5.52
CA TRP A 337 16.68 9.62 -4.49
C TRP A 337 15.59 10.70 -4.37
N PHE A 338 15.90 11.94 -4.78
CA PHE A 338 14.99 13.08 -4.64
C PHE A 338 14.70 13.81 -5.97
N GLY A 339 15.26 13.32 -7.07
CA GLY A 339 14.98 13.81 -8.41
C GLY A 339 15.66 15.12 -8.76
N ALA A 340 15.13 15.81 -9.77
CA ALA A 340 15.69 17.07 -10.24
C ALA A 340 15.75 18.11 -9.12
N TYR A 341 16.91 18.77 -8.98
CA TYR A 341 17.11 19.80 -7.98
C TYR A 341 16.15 20.97 -8.14
N THR A 342 15.55 21.38 -7.03
CA THR A 342 15.02 22.73 -6.83
C THR A 342 15.39 23.17 -5.43
N SER A 343 15.63 24.46 -5.23
CA SER A 343 15.99 24.99 -3.90
C SER A 343 14.97 24.63 -2.84
N SER A 344 13.67 24.64 -3.18
CA SER A 344 12.60 24.26 -2.25
C SER A 344 12.71 22.79 -1.81
N ARG A 345 12.81 21.83 -2.75
CA ARG A 345 12.92 20.41 -2.41
C ARG A 345 14.21 20.09 -1.66
N TYR A 346 15.30 20.72 -2.08
CA TYR A 346 16.59 20.55 -1.42
C TYR A 346 16.53 21.00 0.05
N ASN A 347 15.93 22.17 0.30
CA ASN A 347 15.76 22.69 1.65
C ASN A 347 14.81 21.82 2.50
N THR A 348 13.79 21.22 1.90
CA THR A 348 12.94 20.21 2.57
C THR A 348 13.77 19.03 3.04
N VAL A 349 14.52 18.37 2.15
CA VAL A 349 15.38 17.22 2.48
C VAL A 349 16.46 17.60 3.50
N LYS A 350 17.06 18.79 3.37
CA LYS A 350 18.02 19.33 4.34
C LYS A 350 17.42 19.50 5.74
N SER A 351 16.20 20.03 5.82
CA SER A 351 15.46 20.17 7.09
C SER A 351 15.11 18.80 7.69
N HIS A 352 14.73 17.83 6.84
CA HIS A 352 14.45 16.47 7.26
C HIS A 352 15.69 15.84 7.89
N PHE A 353 16.84 15.83 7.20
CA PHE A 353 18.06 15.23 7.74
C PHE A 353 18.60 15.96 8.97
N THR A 354 18.43 17.27 9.08
CA THR A 354 18.76 18.00 10.32
C THR A 354 17.93 17.48 11.50
N SER A 355 16.64 17.23 11.30
CA SER A 355 15.72 16.78 12.36
C SER A 355 15.86 15.30 12.66
N ILE A 356 16.10 14.46 11.64
CA ILE A 356 16.35 13.02 11.77
C ILE A 356 17.65 12.78 12.55
N ASP A 357 18.71 13.49 12.18
CA ASP A 357 20.01 13.43 12.87
C ASP A 357 19.89 13.85 14.34
N ALA A 358 19.28 15.01 14.61
CA ALA A 358 19.05 15.49 15.97
C ALA A 358 18.20 14.51 16.81
N ALA A 359 17.23 13.81 16.20
CA ALA A 359 16.44 12.79 16.88
C ALA A 359 17.23 11.50 17.14
N MET A 360 18.06 11.06 16.18
CA MET A 360 18.90 9.86 16.32
C MET A 360 20.01 10.05 17.38
N ASP A 361 20.49 11.28 17.56
CA ASP A 361 21.52 11.66 18.54
C ASP A 361 21.00 11.80 19.98
N GLN A 362 19.69 11.70 20.19
CA GLN A 362 19.13 11.67 21.54
C GLN A 362 19.72 10.51 22.35
N SER A 363 20.17 10.82 23.56
CA SER A 363 20.97 9.92 24.40
C SER A 363 20.50 9.85 25.87
N ALA A 364 19.33 10.41 26.19
CA ALA A 364 18.71 10.29 27.51
C ALA A 364 17.60 9.21 27.53
N GLY A 365 17.65 8.23 26.62
CA GLY A 365 16.69 7.13 26.55
C GLY A 365 15.40 7.43 25.80
N GLN A 366 15.33 8.53 25.04
CA GLN A 366 14.14 8.92 24.28
C GLN A 366 13.90 8.00 23.07
N VAL A 367 14.95 7.60 22.36
CA VAL A 367 14.87 6.60 21.29
C VAL A 367 14.60 5.25 21.92
N LYS A 368 13.48 4.62 21.53
CA LYS A 368 13.06 3.31 22.03
C LYS A 368 13.10 2.29 20.91
N ILE A 369 13.89 1.23 21.08
CA ILE A 369 13.85 0.06 20.20
C ILE A 369 13.02 -1.03 20.88
N ASN A 370 11.89 -1.37 20.26
CA ASN A 370 10.97 -2.37 20.75
C ASN A 370 11.13 -3.67 19.95
N CYS A 371 11.55 -4.75 20.62
CA CYS A 371 11.84 -6.05 20.01
C CYS A 371 10.65 -7.03 20.04
N GLY A 372 9.45 -6.56 20.44
CA GLY A 372 8.27 -7.42 20.60
C GLY A 372 7.58 -7.81 19.28
N CYS A 373 7.98 -7.24 18.15
CA CYS A 373 7.38 -7.54 16.85
C CYS A 373 7.88 -8.87 16.28
N ASN A 374 6.94 -9.72 15.86
CA ASN A 374 7.23 -11.03 15.25
C ASN A 374 6.73 -11.15 13.80
N GLN A 375 6.46 -10.01 13.15
CA GLN A 375 6.01 -9.96 11.76
C GLN A 375 7.20 -10.11 10.79
N ASN A 376 6.91 -10.46 9.54
CA ASN A 376 7.94 -10.80 8.54
C ASN A 376 8.58 -9.58 7.85
N TYR A 377 8.12 -8.36 8.15
CA TYR A 377 8.70 -7.12 7.61
C TYR A 377 9.85 -6.58 8.50
N TYR A 378 10.42 -5.42 8.17
CA TYR A 378 11.61 -4.88 8.85
C TYR A 378 11.25 -4.25 10.19
N ALA A 379 10.44 -3.21 10.15
CA ALA A 379 10.06 -2.45 11.33
C ALA A 379 8.76 -1.68 11.06
N TYR A 380 8.27 -1.00 12.09
CA TYR A 380 7.20 -0.02 11.97
C TYR A 380 7.26 1.02 13.09
N VAL A 381 6.62 2.16 12.86
CA VAL A 381 6.36 3.20 13.88
C VAL A 381 4.91 3.67 13.84
N TYR A 382 4.49 4.35 14.90
CA TYR A 382 3.33 5.22 14.88
C TYR A 382 3.83 6.67 14.79
N PRO A 383 3.55 7.43 13.70
CA PRO A 383 4.11 8.76 13.46
C PRO A 383 3.87 9.78 14.58
N THR A 384 2.83 9.57 15.39
CA THR A 384 2.39 10.43 16.50
C THR A 384 2.98 10.04 17.85
N ARG A 385 3.79 8.98 17.90
CA ARG A 385 4.40 8.44 19.13
C ARG A 385 5.93 8.42 19.07
N PRO A 386 6.59 9.59 18.91
CA PRO A 386 8.05 9.66 18.90
C PRO A 386 8.65 9.22 20.25
N TYR A 387 9.78 8.50 20.30
CA TYR A 387 10.59 7.92 19.21
C TYR A 387 10.66 6.39 19.37
N GLU A 388 9.50 5.72 19.40
CA GLU A 388 9.42 4.27 19.55
C GLU A 388 9.37 3.54 18.20
N ILE A 389 10.42 2.76 17.92
CA ILE A 389 10.61 1.96 16.70
C ILE A 389 10.44 0.48 17.04
N PHE A 390 9.49 -0.18 16.38
CA PHE A 390 9.20 -1.60 16.58
C PHE A 390 9.92 -2.44 15.51
N VAL A 391 10.98 -3.15 15.90
CA VAL A 391 11.78 -3.96 14.98
C VAL A 391 11.26 -5.40 14.91
N CYS A 392 11.14 -5.92 13.70
CA CYS A 392 10.50 -7.19 13.38
C CYS A 392 11.52 -8.19 12.79
N ARG A 393 11.06 -9.31 12.21
CA ARG A 393 11.94 -10.41 11.80
C ARG A 393 12.97 -10.03 10.74
N ALA A 394 12.58 -9.25 9.72
CA ALA A 394 13.51 -8.92 8.63
C ALA A 394 14.65 -7.99 9.09
N PHE A 395 14.41 -7.13 10.08
CA PHE A 395 15.46 -6.31 10.70
C PHE A 395 16.59 -7.17 11.27
N TRP A 396 16.24 -8.26 11.96
CA TRP A 396 17.24 -9.14 12.57
C TRP A 396 18.09 -9.88 11.53
N THR A 397 17.54 -10.21 10.37
CA THR A 397 18.27 -10.86 9.27
C THR A 397 19.04 -9.90 8.37
N ALA A 398 18.73 -8.60 8.41
CA ALA A 398 19.38 -7.57 7.59
C ALA A 398 20.88 -7.42 7.90
N PRO A 399 21.72 -6.92 6.98
CA PRO A 399 23.08 -6.52 7.34
C PRO A 399 23.07 -5.33 8.31
N LEU A 400 24.15 -5.11 9.05
CA LEU A 400 24.25 -3.97 9.97
C LEU A 400 24.19 -2.62 9.21
N THR A 401 24.92 -2.54 8.11
CA THR A 401 25.06 -1.40 7.20
C THR A 401 24.99 -1.89 5.75
N GLY A 402 24.88 -0.97 4.79
CA GLY A 402 24.71 -1.29 3.37
C GLY A 402 23.25 -1.10 2.94
N THR A 403 22.82 -1.74 1.86
CA THR A 403 21.44 -1.62 1.35
C THR A 403 20.42 -2.37 2.22
N ASP A 404 19.30 -1.74 2.53
CA ASP A 404 18.20 -2.30 3.34
C ASP A 404 18.73 -2.86 4.68
N SER A 405 19.60 -2.07 5.30
CA SER A 405 20.35 -2.45 6.50
C SER A 405 19.57 -2.18 7.78
N LYS A 406 20.05 -2.72 8.91
CA LYS A 406 19.55 -2.35 10.24
C LYS A 406 19.68 -0.84 10.45
N ALA A 407 20.83 -0.26 10.12
CA ALA A 407 21.07 1.17 10.25
C ALA A 407 20.11 1.99 9.35
N GLY A 408 19.98 1.62 8.08
CA GLY A 408 19.06 2.25 7.14
C GLY A 408 17.60 2.13 7.58
N THR A 409 17.19 0.96 8.07
CA THR A 409 15.86 0.77 8.66
C THR A 409 15.59 1.75 9.81
N LEU A 410 16.56 2.00 10.69
CA LEU A 410 16.35 2.98 11.77
C LEU A 410 16.24 4.42 11.22
N VAL A 411 16.95 4.77 10.15
CA VAL A 411 16.82 6.07 9.48
C VAL A 411 15.44 6.20 8.82
N HIS A 412 14.98 5.15 8.14
CA HIS A 412 13.64 5.05 7.55
C HIS A 412 12.57 5.34 8.60
N GLU A 413 12.55 4.54 9.67
CA GLU A 413 11.54 4.63 10.73
C GLU A 413 11.62 5.96 11.48
N MET A 414 12.83 6.50 11.69
CA MET A 414 12.99 7.82 12.32
C MET A 414 12.42 8.95 11.45
N SER A 415 12.42 8.82 10.12
CA SER A 415 11.87 9.84 9.21
C SER A 415 10.35 9.96 9.28
N HIS A 416 9.65 8.89 9.65
CA HIS A 416 8.19 8.86 9.72
C HIS A 416 7.59 9.72 10.85
N PHE A 417 8.32 9.99 11.94
CA PHE A 417 7.75 10.75 13.05
C PHE A 417 7.39 12.17 12.61
N ASN A 418 6.22 12.66 13.02
CA ASN A 418 5.75 13.99 12.63
C ASN A 418 6.67 15.12 13.11
N VAL A 419 7.42 14.87 14.19
CA VAL A 419 8.38 15.81 14.79
C VAL A 419 9.76 15.77 14.12
N THR A 420 9.99 14.85 13.16
CA THR A 420 11.25 14.75 12.40
C THR A 420 11.05 15.21 10.96
N ALA A 421 10.46 14.36 10.12
CA ALA A 421 10.21 14.65 8.71
C ALA A 421 8.77 14.31 8.29
N GLY A 422 8.05 13.48 9.04
CA GLY A 422 6.66 13.12 8.74
C GLY A 422 6.48 12.40 7.40
N THR A 423 7.51 11.70 6.93
CA THR A 423 7.49 10.98 5.64
C THR A 423 6.43 9.88 5.63
N ASP A 424 6.01 9.51 4.43
CA ASP A 424 5.11 8.39 4.16
C ASP A 424 5.83 7.23 3.45
N ASP A 425 5.10 6.13 3.26
CA ASP A 425 5.52 4.95 2.52
C ASP A 425 4.90 4.93 1.11
N HIS A 426 5.33 5.86 0.25
CA HIS A 426 4.80 5.95 -1.12
C HIS A 426 5.17 4.73 -1.97
N VAL A 427 6.43 4.28 -1.85
CA VAL A 427 6.99 3.12 -2.56
C VAL A 427 8.09 2.46 -1.74
N TYR A 428 8.22 1.13 -1.88
CA TYR A 428 9.28 0.35 -1.26
C TYR A 428 10.39 -0.07 -2.25
N GLY A 429 11.63 -0.24 -1.77
CA GLY A 429 12.75 -0.75 -2.54
C GLY A 429 13.44 0.32 -3.41
N GLN A 430 14.77 0.17 -3.61
CA GLN A 430 15.58 1.12 -4.38
C GLN A 430 15.03 1.42 -5.77
N ALA A 431 14.52 0.40 -6.49
CA ALA A 431 13.96 0.59 -7.82
C ALA A 431 12.67 1.42 -7.80
N GLY A 432 11.85 1.26 -6.75
CA GLY A 432 10.65 2.08 -6.53
C GLY A 432 11.04 3.52 -6.24
N ALA A 433 11.94 3.74 -5.28
CA ALA A 433 12.39 5.07 -4.87
C ALA A 433 13.05 5.85 -6.03
N LYS A 434 13.94 5.22 -6.81
CA LYS A 434 14.53 5.83 -8.02
C LYS A 434 13.48 6.21 -9.06
N SER A 435 12.49 5.33 -9.29
CA SER A 435 11.40 5.64 -10.21
C SER A 435 10.54 6.79 -9.69
N LEU A 436 10.30 6.87 -8.38
CA LEU A 436 9.55 7.94 -7.75
C LEU A 436 10.28 9.27 -7.89
N ALA A 437 11.60 9.30 -7.64
CA ALA A 437 12.45 10.47 -7.85
C ALA A 437 12.37 11.05 -9.27
N ILE A 438 12.19 10.22 -10.29
CA ILE A 438 12.05 10.65 -11.69
C ILE A 438 10.62 11.12 -11.99
N SER A 439 9.62 10.39 -11.51
CA SER A 439 8.23 10.55 -11.94
C SER A 439 7.40 11.50 -11.07
N ASP A 440 7.72 11.58 -9.78
CA ASP A 440 7.10 12.46 -8.80
C ASP A 440 8.13 12.85 -7.71
N PRO A 441 9.01 13.83 -7.98
CA PRO A 441 9.99 14.31 -7.01
C PRO A 441 9.36 14.86 -5.72
N ALA A 442 8.09 15.26 -5.73
CA ALA A 442 7.41 15.75 -4.53
C ALA A 442 7.08 14.58 -3.59
N ALA A 443 6.58 13.47 -4.12
CA ALA A 443 6.43 12.23 -3.34
C ALA A 443 7.79 11.64 -2.93
N ALA A 444 8.83 11.79 -3.75
CA ALA A 444 10.16 11.26 -3.43
C ALA A 444 10.81 11.92 -2.20
N VAL A 445 10.63 13.23 -2.01
CA VAL A 445 11.09 13.93 -0.79
C VAL A 445 10.20 13.68 0.42
N ASP A 446 9.07 12.99 0.24
CA ASP A 446 8.14 12.58 1.29
C ASP A 446 8.14 11.04 1.49
N ASN A 447 9.08 10.31 0.86
CA ASN A 447 9.16 8.85 0.94
C ASN A 447 10.27 8.41 1.90
N ALA A 448 9.95 7.59 2.90
CA ALA A 448 10.92 7.13 3.90
C ALA A 448 12.08 6.32 3.30
N ASP A 449 11.79 5.40 2.38
CA ASP A 449 12.82 4.62 1.67
C ASP A 449 13.78 5.52 0.86
N SER A 450 13.31 6.68 0.34
CA SER A 450 14.22 7.63 -0.34
C SER A 450 15.23 8.24 0.62
N HIS A 451 14.82 8.51 1.87
CA HIS A 451 15.73 9.01 2.91
C HIS A 451 16.70 7.92 3.37
N GLU A 452 16.20 6.71 3.58
CA GLU A 452 17.05 5.56 3.89
C GLU A 452 18.15 5.38 2.85
N TYR A 453 17.79 5.26 1.57
CA TYR A 453 18.79 4.97 0.54
C TYR A 453 19.75 6.14 0.28
N PHE A 454 19.31 7.38 0.49
CA PHE A 454 20.21 8.54 0.48
C PHE A 454 21.22 8.47 1.63
N ALA A 455 20.79 8.04 2.82
CA ALA A 455 21.64 7.92 3.99
C ALA A 455 22.60 6.72 3.90
N GLU A 456 22.11 5.56 3.46
CA GLU A 456 22.89 4.34 3.23
C GLU A 456 23.96 4.51 2.15
N ASN A 457 23.65 5.30 1.11
CA ASN A 457 24.54 5.62 -0.02
C ASN A 457 25.30 4.38 -0.54
N THR A 458 24.57 3.30 -0.83
CA THR A 458 25.15 2.01 -1.24
C THR A 458 24.55 1.54 -2.57
N PRO A 459 25.35 1.46 -3.66
CA PRO A 459 26.76 1.88 -3.76
C PRO A 459 26.93 3.41 -3.66
N SER A 460 28.12 3.83 -3.21
CA SER A 460 28.41 5.25 -2.93
C SER A 460 28.32 6.13 -4.16
N GLN A 461 27.63 7.26 -4.00
CA GLN A 461 27.56 8.37 -4.93
C GLN A 461 27.91 9.69 -4.21
N ASN A 462 28.45 10.64 -4.96
CA ASN A 462 28.68 12.02 -4.49
C ASN A 462 27.58 12.97 -4.97
#